data_AF-T1KQG7-F1
#
_entry.id   AF-T1KQG7-F1
#
_cell.length_a   1.000
_cell.length_b   1.000
_cell.length_c   1.000
_cell.angle_alpha   90.00
_cell.angle_beta   90.00
_cell.angle_gamma   90.00
#
_symmetry.space_group_name_H-M   'P 1'
#
loop_
_entity.id
_entity.type
_entity.pdbx_description
1 polymer ?
#
loop_
_entity_poly.entity_id
_entity_poly.type
_entity_poly.pdbx_seq_one_letter_code
_entity_poly.pdbx_strand_id
1 'polypeptide(L)'
;MGETAHAYFTAKLCLVVFNLGRIIQRIVIFGFYVYDEGQREMEPYTINGTVIARLYTRLPMSIVIFTLMMFIGLHMLGVIGAIKENRRCLYTYATILMFINMVSLFSPTFNPSIFIIYLIMIILAIGYGFMLKQKEDHQRLYSSRIQA
;
A
#
# COMPACT_ATOMS: atom_id res chain seq x y z
N MET A 1 -18.63 24.07 5.54
CA MET A 1 -18.24 23.59 4.19
C MET A 1 -16.72 23.58 3.97
N GLY A 2 -15.93 24.50 4.54
CA GLY A 2 -14.47 24.50 4.39
C GLY A 2 -13.76 23.29 5.01
N GLU A 3 -14.08 22.93 6.25
CA GLU A 3 -13.41 21.83 6.98
C GLU A 3 -13.59 20.45 6.32
N THR A 4 -14.77 20.17 5.78
CA THR A 4 -15.07 18.92 5.07
C THR A 4 -14.30 18.80 3.75
N ALA A 5 -14.08 19.92 3.05
CA ALA A 5 -13.28 19.95 1.82
C ALA A 5 -11.79 19.75 2.13
N HIS A 6 -11.30 20.34 3.22
CA HIS A 6 -9.93 20.11 3.70
C HIS A 6 -9.71 18.65 4.10
N ALA A 7 -10.61 18.05 4.89
CA ALA A 7 -10.50 16.65 5.29
C ALA A 7 -10.46 15.70 4.08
N TYR A 8 -11.28 15.98 3.06
CA TYR A 8 -11.32 15.22 1.81
C TYR A 8 -9.99 15.29 1.04
N PHE A 9 -9.47 16.50 0.87
CA PHE A 9 -8.20 16.71 0.19
C PHE A 9 -7.04 16.05 0.93
N THR A 10 -6.99 16.20 2.26
CA THR A 10 -5.97 15.58 3.11
C THR A 10 -6.02 14.06 3.02
N ALA A 11 -7.20 13.45 3.11
CA ALA A 11 -7.35 11.99 3.00
C ALA A 11 -6.87 11.47 1.63
N LYS A 12 -7.21 12.17 0.54
CA LYS A 12 -6.74 11.86 -0.81
C LYS A 12 -5.22 11.95 -0.91
N LEU A 13 -4.64 13.06 -0.43
CA LEU A 13 -3.20 13.29 -0.46
C LEU A 13 -2.45 12.23 0.35
N CYS A 14 -2.91 11.93 1.56
CA CYS A 14 -2.33 10.89 2.41
C CYS A 14 -2.34 9.54 1.70
N LEU A 15 -3.47 9.12 1.12
CA LEU A 15 -3.56 7.85 0.39
C LEU A 15 -2.55 7.78 -0.76
N VAL A 16 -2.42 8.85 -1.54
CA VAL A 16 -1.46 8.90 -2.65
C VAL A 16 -0.03 8.83 -2.14
N VAL A 17 0.33 9.66 -1.16
CA VAL A 17 1.70 9.73 -0.62
C VAL A 17 2.11 8.43 0.06
N PHE A 18 1.24 7.84 0.90
CA PHE A 18 1.56 6.57 1.56
C PHE A 18 1.75 5.45 0.53
N ASN A 19 0.88 5.34 -0.48
CA ASN A 19 1.03 4.29 -1.50
C ASN A 19 2.29 4.49 -2.36
N LEU A 20 2.57 5.72 -2.81
CA LEU A 20 3.79 6.01 -3.58
C LEU A 20 5.05 5.77 -2.74
N GLY A 21 5.06 6.19 -1.48
CA GLY A 21 6.17 5.95 -0.56
C GLY A 21 6.46 4.46 -0.39
N ARG A 22 5.42 3.62 -0.31
CA ARG A 22 5.57 2.16 -0.24
C ARG A 22 6.10 1.54 -1.53
N ILE A 23 5.68 2.03 -2.68
CA ILE A 23 6.22 1.61 -3.98
C ILE A 23 7.71 1.94 -4.05
N ILE A 24 8.10 3.19 -3.76
CA ILE A 24 9.50 3.65 -3.78
C ILE A 24 10.34 2.83 -2.80
N GLN A 25 9.88 2.67 -1.56
CA GLN A 25 10.60 1.89 -0.54
C GLN A 25 10.86 0.45 -1.00
N ARG A 26 9.87 -0.19 -1.63
CA ARG A 26 9.99 -1.57 -2.13
C ARG A 26 10.98 -1.66 -3.31
N ILE A 27 10.94 -0.71 -4.24
CA ILE A 27 11.87 -0.64 -5.37
C ILE A 27 13.31 -0.44 -4.88
N VAL A 28 13.52 0.49 -3.93
CA VAL A 28 14.85 0.78 -3.37
C VAL A 28 15.41 -0.45 -2.64
N ILE A 29 14.62 -1.09 -1.76
CA ILE A 29 15.04 -2.30 -1.06
C ILE A 29 15.41 -3.42 -2.05
N PHE A 30 14.61 -3.58 -3.11
CA PHE A 30 14.90 -4.56 -4.15
C PHE A 30 16.19 -4.24 -4.90
N GLY A 31 16.43 -2.98 -5.26
CA GLY A 31 17.67 -2.54 -5.90
C GLY A 31 18.91 -2.87 -5.08
N PHE A 32 18.87 -2.62 -3.76
CA PHE A 32 19.95 -3.01 -2.85
C PHE A 32 20.13 -4.53 -2.77
N TYR A 33 19.04 -5.30 -2.77
CA TYR A 33 19.11 -6.75 -2.74
C TYR A 33 19.74 -7.34 -4.01
N VAL A 34 19.34 -6.86 -5.19
CA VAL A 34 19.94 -7.26 -6.47
C VAL A 34 21.42 -6.88 -6.53
N TYR A 35 21.79 -5.70 -6.02
CA TYR A 35 23.18 -5.27 -5.95
C TYR A 35 24.02 -6.21 -5.06
N ASP A 36 23.51 -6.60 -3.88
CA ASP A 36 24.21 -7.53 -2.97
C ASP A 36 24.36 -8.94 -3.56
N GLU A 37 23.35 -9.48 -4.26
CA GLU A 37 23.48 -10.76 -4.95
C GLU A 37 24.42 -10.70 -6.15
N GLY A 38 24.38 -9.61 -6.95
CA GLY A 38 25.30 -9.41 -8.06
C GLY A 38 26.76 -9.30 -7.60
N GLN A 39 27.02 -8.82 -6.38
CA GLN A 39 28.36 -8.82 -5.78
C GLN A 39 28.76 -10.21 -5.24
N ARG A 40 27.81 -11.00 -4.72
CA ARG A 40 28.08 -12.38 -4.27
C ARG A 40 28.50 -13.34 -5.38
N GLU A 41 28.06 -13.10 -6.61
CA GLU A 41 28.54 -13.84 -7.78
C GLU A 41 29.96 -13.41 -8.21
N MET A 42 30.49 -12.29 -7.68
CA MET A 42 31.79 -11.73 -8.05
C MET A 42 32.91 -11.92 -7.03
N GLU A 43 32.64 -12.19 -5.75
CA GLU A 43 33.70 -12.49 -4.76
C GLU A 43 33.28 -13.50 -3.66
N PRO A 44 34.20 -14.37 -3.18
CA PRO A 44 33.94 -15.24 -2.05
C PRO A 44 34.14 -14.48 -0.74
N TYR A 45 33.08 -14.24 0.04
CA TYR A 45 33.22 -13.68 1.39
C TYR A 45 32.39 -14.42 2.44
N THR A 46 33.11 -14.93 3.45
CA THR A 46 32.60 -15.34 4.76
C THR A 46 32.20 -14.12 5.56
N ILE A 47 30.91 -13.98 5.90
CA ILE A 47 30.45 -12.93 6.81
C ILE A 47 29.54 -13.52 7.90
N ASN A 48 29.97 -13.31 9.14
CA ASN A 48 29.25 -13.58 10.37
C ASN A 48 27.96 -12.75 10.46
N GLY A 49 26.83 -13.38 10.14
CA GLY A 49 25.68 -13.37 11.05
C GLY A 49 24.67 -12.20 11.02
N THR A 50 24.68 -11.28 10.04
CA THR A 50 23.60 -10.28 9.95
C THR A 50 22.33 -10.90 9.34
N VAL A 51 21.37 -11.18 10.22
CA VAL A 51 20.06 -11.84 10.05
C VAL A 51 19.26 -11.41 8.80
N ILE A 52 19.51 -10.22 8.25
CA ILE A 52 18.84 -9.68 7.04
C ILE A 52 19.21 -10.46 5.78
N ALA A 53 20.45 -10.95 5.66
CA ALA A 53 20.90 -11.75 4.52
C ALA A 53 20.20 -13.12 4.46
N ARG A 54 19.78 -13.68 5.60
CA ARG A 54 19.27 -15.06 5.69
C ARG A 54 17.87 -15.25 5.11
N LEU A 55 17.03 -14.21 5.07
CA LEU A 55 15.67 -14.34 4.54
C LEU A 55 15.64 -14.30 3.01
N TYR A 56 16.56 -13.54 2.40
CA TYR A 56 16.62 -13.37 0.96
C TYR A 56 17.52 -14.40 0.25
N THR A 57 18.54 -14.95 0.92
CA THR A 57 19.46 -15.97 0.35
C THR A 57 18.85 -17.33 0.01
N ARG A 58 17.57 -17.58 0.33
CA ARG A 58 16.94 -18.92 0.21
C ARG A 58 15.78 -18.98 -0.77
N LEU A 59 15.37 -17.85 -1.36
CA LEU A 59 14.24 -17.80 -2.30
C LEU A 59 14.78 -17.51 -3.71
N PRO A 60 14.35 -18.26 -4.73
CA PRO A 60 14.75 -17.98 -6.10
C PRO A 60 14.32 -16.56 -6.50
N MET A 61 15.19 -15.84 -7.20
CA MET A 61 14.99 -14.45 -7.62
C MET A 61 13.66 -14.20 -8.34
N SER A 62 13.15 -15.19 -9.08
CA SER A 62 11.84 -15.15 -9.73
C SER A 62 10.68 -14.94 -8.74
N ILE A 63 10.73 -15.60 -7.57
CA ILE A 63 9.70 -15.47 -6.53
C ILE A 63 9.80 -14.10 -5.87
N VAL A 64 11.02 -13.59 -5.65
CA VAL A 64 11.24 -12.26 -5.08
C VAL A 64 10.69 -11.17 -6.01
N ILE A 65 11.02 -11.24 -7.31
CA ILE A 65 10.52 -10.32 -8.34
C ILE A 65 8.99 -10.40 -8.45
N PHE A 66 8.43 -11.61 -8.51
CA PHE A 66 6.98 -11.80 -8.58
C PHE A 66 6.27 -11.16 -7.37
N THR A 67 6.78 -11.41 -6.17
CA THR A 67 6.23 -10.85 -4.93
C THR A 67 6.32 -9.33 -4.93
N LEU A 68 7.45 -8.78 -5.39
CA LEU A 68 7.64 -7.33 -5.55
C LEU A 68 6.60 -6.73 -6.50
N MET A 69 6.42 -7.32 -7.69
CA MET A 69 5.46 -6.85 -8.68
C MET A 69 4.03 -6.90 -8.16
N MET A 70 3.65 -7.96 -7.43
CA MET A 70 2.36 -8.09 -6.77
C MET A 70 2.12 -6.95 -5.76
N PHE A 71 3.11 -6.65 -4.89
CA PHE A 71 2.98 -5.56 -3.92
C PHE A 71 2.95 -4.17 -4.56
N ILE A 72 3.74 -3.95 -5.63
CA ILE A 72 3.69 -2.70 -6.40
C ILE A 72 2.30 -2.54 -7.04
N GLY A 73 1.79 -3.59 -7.68
CA GLY A 73 0.45 -3.60 -8.28
C GLY A 73 -0.65 -3.31 -7.26
N LEU A 74 -0.54 -3.87 -6.05
CA LEU A 74 -1.48 -3.60 -4.96
C LEU A 74 -1.45 -2.12 -4.55
N HIS A 75 -0.29 -1.52 -4.36
CA HIS A 75 -0.20 -0.10 -3.99
C HIS A 75 -0.62 0.83 -5.15
N MET A 76 -0.37 0.44 -6.40
CA MET A 76 -0.89 1.15 -7.57
C MET A 76 -2.43 1.17 -7.60
N LEU A 77 -3.09 0.08 -7.16
CA LEU A 77 -4.54 0.05 -6.99
C LEU A 77 -5.01 1.14 -6.00
N GLY A 78 -4.30 1.29 -4.89
CA GLY A 78 -4.55 2.36 -3.90
C GLY A 78 -4.40 3.77 -4.49
N VAL A 79 -3.34 4.02 -5.25
CA VAL A 79 -3.11 5.30 -5.95
C VAL A 79 -4.23 5.58 -6.95
N ILE A 80 -4.55 4.62 -7.81
CA ILE A 80 -5.59 4.77 -8.83
C ILE A 80 -6.96 5.00 -8.19
N GLY A 81 -7.29 4.26 -7.14
CA GLY A 81 -8.53 4.44 -6.38
C GLY A 81 -8.66 5.84 -5.80
N ALA A 82 -7.57 6.38 -5.24
CA ALA A 82 -7.55 7.72 -4.68
C ALA A 82 -7.64 8.82 -5.76
N ILE A 83 -6.84 8.73 -6.83
CA ILE A 83 -6.81 9.74 -7.90
C ILE A 83 -8.13 9.77 -8.67
N LYS A 84 -8.62 8.60 -9.10
CA LYS A 84 -9.86 8.47 -9.88
C LYS A 84 -11.12 8.54 -9.01
N GLU A 85 -10.98 8.76 -7.70
CA GLU A 85 -12.10 8.86 -6.77
C GLU A 85 -13.05 7.63 -6.85
N ASN A 86 -12.48 6.45 -7.14
CA ASN A 86 -13.25 5.23 -7.37
C ASN A 86 -13.41 4.46 -6.06
N ARG A 87 -14.60 4.55 -5.46
CA ARG A 87 -14.96 3.87 -4.21
C ARG A 87 -14.77 2.36 -4.25
N ARG A 88 -15.16 1.71 -5.36
CA ARG A 88 -15.02 0.25 -5.49
C ARG A 88 -13.55 -0.15 -5.45
N CYS A 89 -12.71 0.60 -6.17
CA CYS A 89 -11.26 0.40 -6.17
C CYS A 89 -10.65 0.55 -4.76
N LEU A 90 -11.06 1.59 -4.04
CA LEU A 90 -10.60 1.85 -2.66
C LEU A 90 -11.02 0.74 -1.68
N TYR A 91 -12.26 0.26 -1.76
CA TYR A 91 -12.72 -0.83 -0.91
C TYR A 91 -12.06 -2.16 -1.25
N THR A 92 -11.89 -2.48 -2.53
CA THR A 92 -11.14 -3.67 -2.95
C THR A 92 -9.70 -3.63 -2.42
N TYR A 93 -9.03 -2.47 -2.58
CA TYR A 93 -7.70 -2.25 -2.03
C TYR A 93 -7.66 -2.44 -0.51
N ALA A 94 -8.61 -1.85 0.23
CA ALA A 94 -8.72 -1.99 1.68
C ALA A 94 -8.96 -3.44 2.11
N THR A 95 -9.83 -4.18 1.43
CA THR A 95 -10.12 -5.58 1.72
C THR A 95 -8.90 -6.47 1.51
N ILE A 96 -8.16 -6.28 0.41
CA ILE A 96 -6.93 -7.04 0.15
C ILE A 96 -5.88 -6.73 1.23
N LEU A 97 -5.68 -5.45 1.55
CA LEU A 97 -4.76 -5.08 2.63
C LEU A 97 -5.20 -5.63 3.98
N MET A 98 -6.48 -5.62 4.30
CA MET A 98 -7.01 -6.16 5.54
C MET A 98 -6.69 -7.65 5.65
N PHE A 99 -6.90 -8.43 4.58
CA PHE A 99 -6.53 -9.83 4.54
C PHE A 99 -5.03 -10.03 4.78
N ILE A 100 -4.17 -9.30 4.06
CA ILE A 100 -2.71 -9.36 4.23
C ILE A 100 -2.31 -9.01 5.66
N ASN A 101 -2.91 -7.97 6.24
CA ASN A 101 -2.60 -7.51 7.58
C ASN A 101 -3.00 -8.55 8.64
N MET A 102 -4.15 -9.19 8.46
CA MET A 102 -4.65 -10.28 9.32
C MET A 102 -3.71 -11.49 9.26
N VAL A 103 -3.32 -11.94 8.06
CA VAL A 103 -2.36 -13.03 7.88
C VAL A 103 -1.00 -12.70 8.51
N SER A 104 -0.56 -11.43 8.43
CA SER A 104 0.73 -11.02 8.97
C SER A 104 0.83 -11.15 10.49
N LEU A 105 -0.29 -11.07 11.21
CA LEU A 105 -0.35 -11.19 12.68
C LEU A 105 0.12 -12.56 13.18
N PHE A 106 -0.09 -13.61 12.36
CA PHE A 106 0.29 -14.98 12.68
C PHE A 106 1.62 -15.39 12.05
N SER A 107 2.30 -14.47 11.36
CA SER A 107 3.59 -14.77 10.73
C SER A 107 4.70 -14.84 11.78
N PRO A 108 5.61 -15.83 11.71
CA PRO A 108 6.82 -15.85 12.52
C PRO A 108 7.76 -14.65 12.23
N THR A 109 7.51 -13.91 11.16
CA THR A 109 8.23 -12.69 10.76
C THR A 109 7.41 -11.42 11.00
N PHE A 110 6.46 -11.44 11.95
CA PHE A 110 5.63 -10.29 12.28
C PHE A 110 6.45 -9.03 12.56
N ASN A 111 6.07 -7.93 11.91
CA ASN A 111 6.70 -6.63 12.07
C ASN A 111 5.63 -5.60 12.47
N PRO A 112 5.60 -5.15 13.74
CA PRO A 112 4.59 -4.23 14.25
C PRO A 112 4.48 -2.93 13.45
N SER A 113 5.59 -2.37 13.00
CA SER A 113 5.60 -1.11 12.25
C SER A 113 4.92 -1.25 10.89
N ILE A 114 5.17 -2.36 10.17
CA ILE A 114 4.51 -2.63 8.89
C ILE A 114 3.01 -2.87 9.09
N PHE A 115 2.65 -3.59 10.15
CA PHE A 115 1.25 -3.85 10.52
C PHE A 115 0.47 -2.55 10.77
N ILE A 116 1.04 -1.63 11.57
CA ILE A 116 0.43 -0.33 11.86
C ILE A 116 0.29 0.51 10.59
N ILE A 117 1.30 0.53 9.71
CA ILE A 117 1.22 1.24 8.44
C ILE A 117 0.04 0.73 7.60
N TYR A 118 -0.09 -0.59 7.43
CA TYR A 118 -1.20 -1.16 6.69
C TYR A 118 -2.56 -0.89 7.36
N LEU A 119 -2.62 -0.89 8.70
CA LEU A 119 -3.83 -0.53 9.43
C LEU A 119 -4.26 0.92 9.13
N ILE A 120 -3.32 1.87 9.16
CA ILE A 120 -3.58 3.27 8.81
C ILE A 120 -4.06 3.38 7.36
N MET A 121 -3.40 2.69 6.42
CA MET A 121 -3.80 2.71 5.01
C MET A 121 -5.21 2.13 4.79
N ILE A 122 -5.60 1.08 5.53
CA ILE A 122 -6.95 0.52 5.50
C ILE A 122 -7.97 1.55 5.98
N ILE A 123 -7.71 2.18 7.13
CA ILE A 123 -8.59 3.20 7.71
C ILE A 123 -8.76 4.38 6.74
N LEU A 124 -7.66 4.86 6.15
CA LEU A 124 -7.68 5.93 5.16
C LEU A 124 -8.49 5.54 3.92
N ALA A 125 -8.32 4.32 3.40
CA ALA A 125 -9.02 3.87 2.20
C ALA A 125 -10.54 3.73 2.43
N ILE A 126 -10.94 3.16 3.57
CA ILE A 126 -12.35 3.03 3.95
C ILE A 126 -12.96 4.41 4.23
N GLY A 127 -12.26 5.24 5.01
CA GLY A 127 -12.70 6.58 5.37
C GLY A 127 -12.88 7.47 4.15
N TYR A 128 -11.91 7.48 3.24
CA TYR A 128 -12.02 8.23 1.98
C TYR A 128 -13.13 7.69 1.08
N GLY A 129 -13.29 6.36 0.98
CA GLY A 129 -14.41 5.73 0.28
C GLY A 129 -15.78 6.15 0.82
N PHE A 130 -15.90 6.27 2.14
CA PHE A 130 -17.10 6.75 2.80
C PHE A 130 -17.38 8.24 2.52
N MET A 131 -16.35 9.10 2.59
CA MET A 131 -16.47 10.52 2.23
C MET A 131 -16.92 10.72 0.78
N LEU A 132 -16.41 9.90 -0.15
CA LEU A 132 -16.84 9.89 -1.54
C LEU A 132 -18.33 9.53 -1.68
N LYS A 133 -18.80 8.56 -0.90
CA LYS A 133 -20.23 8.20 -0.89
C LYS A 133 -21.08 9.37 -0.40
N GLN A 134 -20.68 10.02 0.70
CA GLN A 134 -21.38 11.19 1.20
C GLN A 134 -21.44 12.33 0.18
N LYS A 135 -20.34 12.58 -0.55
CA LYS A 135 -20.27 13.56 -1.64
C LYS A 135 -21.28 13.25 -2.74
N GLU A 136 -21.35 12.01 -3.20
CA GLU A 136 -22.32 11.58 -4.22
C GLU A 136 -23.77 11.70 -3.74
N ASP A 137 -24.05 11.28 -2.50
CA ASP A 137 -25.41 11.30 -1.93
C ASP A 137 -25.91 12.75 -1.77
N HIS A 138 -25.03 13.68 -1.34
CA HIS A 138 -25.36 15.11 -1.30
C HIS A 138 -25.65 15.67 -2.69
N GLN A 139 -24.81 15.36 -3.69
CA GLN A 139 -25.02 15.83 -5.06
C GLN A 139 -26.36 15.35 -5.64
N ARG A 140 -26.74 14.10 -5.38
CA ARG A 140 -28.04 13.56 -5.79
C ARG A 140 -29.22 14.31 -5.16
N LEU A 141 -29.15 14.56 -3.85
CA LEU A 141 -30.18 15.33 -3.13
C LEU A 141 -30.36 16.75 -3.66
N TYR A 142 -29.26 17.42 -4.02
CA TYR A 142 -29.34 18.74 -4.65
C TYR A 142 -29.97 18.67 -6.04
N SER A 143 -29.58 17.69 -6.87
CA SER A 143 -30.16 17.54 -8.22
C SER A 143 -31.66 17.24 -8.19
N SER A 144 -32.15 16.44 -7.23
CA SER A 144 -33.58 16.12 -7.10
C SER A 144 -34.42 17.32 -6.62
N ARG A 145 -33.84 18.25 -5.85
CA ARG A 145 -34.54 19.47 -5.41
C ARG A 145 -34.67 20.54 -6.50
N ILE A 146 -33.81 20.52 -7.51
CA ILE A 146 -33.86 21.46 -8.64
C ILE A 146 -34.90 21.00 -9.68
N GLN A 147 -35.25 19.72 -9.69
CA GLN A 147 -36.21 19.12 -10.61
C GLN A 147 -37.64 19.03 -10.06
N ALA A 148 -37.87 19.41 -8.80
CA ALA A 148 -39.18 19.46 -8.14
C ALA A 148 -39.67 20.90 -8.02
#